data_AF-A0A0J9TYF3-F1
#
_entry.id   AF-A0A0J9TYF3-F1
#
_cell.length_a   1.000
_cell.length_b   1.000
_cell.length_c   1.000
_cell.angle_alpha   90.00
_cell.angle_beta   90.00
_cell.angle_gamma   90.00
#
_symmetry.space_group_name_H-M   'P 1'
#
loop_
_entity.id
_entity.type
_entity.pdbx_description
1 polymer ?
#
loop_
_entity_poly.entity_id
_entity_poly.type
_entity_poly.pdbx_seq_one_letter_code
_entity_poly.pdbx_strand_id
1 'polypeptide(L)'
;MANKTRTCPEKFSEISACPSYYYELYNSYPSYFDIDNKFLDKIKNFPDPILKYVALYFYYNYSVAKEYFDPNLRNNDLACHNLNRWLDQHRSFFTHSEKCENNTNRWKAHIEPLWNEN
;
A
#
# COMPACT_ATOMS: atom_id res chain seq x y z
N MET A 1 -17.19 12.99 -23.90
CA MET A 1 -17.72 12.68 -22.56
C MET A 1 -16.53 12.24 -21.73
N ALA A 2 -16.11 13.03 -20.74
CA ALA A 2 -14.97 12.66 -19.90
C ALA A 2 -15.34 11.41 -19.11
N ASN A 3 -14.54 10.35 -19.24
CA ASN A 3 -14.66 9.16 -18.39
C ASN A 3 -14.46 9.66 -16.95
N LYS A 4 -15.52 9.66 -16.14
CA LYS A 4 -15.46 10.07 -14.74
C LYS A 4 -14.54 9.07 -14.05
N THR A 5 -13.30 9.47 -13.75
CA THR A 5 -12.36 8.64 -13.00
C THR A 5 -13.07 8.21 -11.72
N ARG A 6 -13.30 6.90 -11.55
CA ARG A 6 -13.97 6.38 -10.35
C ARG A 6 -12.99 6.57 -9.19
N THR A 7 -13.35 7.42 -8.23
CA THR A 7 -12.49 7.74 -7.07
C THR A 7 -12.61 6.72 -5.94
N CYS A 8 -13.72 5.96 -5.89
CA CYS A 8 -13.96 4.77 -5.08
C CYS A 8 -15.26 4.07 -5.58
N PRO A 9 -15.66 2.90 -5.04
CA PRO A 9 -16.93 2.27 -5.42
C PRO A 9 -18.15 3.19 -5.16
N GLU A 10 -19.12 3.15 -6.07
CA GLU A 10 -20.29 4.05 -6.08
C GLU A 10 -21.02 4.10 -4.74
N LYS A 11 -21.29 2.93 -4.14
CA LYS A 11 -21.94 2.81 -2.83
C LYS A 11 -21.26 3.62 -1.72
N PHE A 12 -19.94 3.79 -1.76
CA PHE A 12 -19.20 4.57 -0.77
C PHE A 12 -19.08 6.04 -1.20
N SER A 13 -19.03 6.31 -2.50
CA SER A 13 -19.02 7.67 -3.03
C SER A 13 -20.32 8.41 -2.71
N GLU A 14 -21.48 7.75 -2.81
CA GLU A 14 -22.80 8.34 -2.58
C GLU A 14 -22.99 8.83 -1.14
N ILE A 15 -22.36 8.18 -0.18
CA ILE A 15 -22.45 8.51 1.25
C ILE A 15 -21.20 9.22 1.79
N SER A 16 -20.31 9.69 0.91
CA SER A 16 -19.03 10.34 1.29
C SER A 16 -18.12 9.50 2.19
N ALA A 17 -18.13 8.17 2.01
CA ALA A 17 -17.39 7.20 2.84
C ALA A 17 -16.19 6.56 2.12
N CYS A 18 -15.71 7.13 1.00
CA CYS A 18 -14.51 6.64 0.31
C CYS A 18 -13.28 6.50 1.24
N PRO A 19 -13.00 7.40 2.21
CA PRO A 19 -11.87 7.23 3.12
C PRO A 19 -12.00 5.95 3.97
N SER A 20 -13.20 5.65 4.47
CA SER A 20 -13.47 4.43 5.25
C SER A 20 -13.31 3.18 4.40
N TYR A 21 -13.75 3.20 3.15
CA TYR A 21 -13.53 2.10 2.21
C TYR A 21 -12.04 1.78 2.06
N TYR A 22 -11.19 2.78 1.81
CA TYR A 22 -9.75 2.55 1.66
C TYR A 22 -9.09 2.11 2.97
N TYR A 23 -9.53 2.65 4.10
CA TYR A 23 -9.05 2.20 5.40
C TYR A 23 -9.35 0.71 5.63
N GLU A 24 -10.58 0.26 5.35
CA GLU A 24 -10.96 -1.14 5.44
C GLU A 24 -10.22 -2.01 4.43
N LEU A 25 -10.11 -1.57 3.17
CA LEU A 25 -9.43 -2.29 2.10
C LEU A 25 -7.97 -2.56 2.47
N TYR A 26 -7.22 -1.53 2.88
CA TYR A 26 -5.79 -1.67 3.15
C TYR A 26 -5.47 -2.36 4.48
N ASN A 27 -6.42 -2.41 5.41
CA ASN A 27 -6.32 -3.18 6.65
C ASN A 27 -7.01 -4.55 6.55
N SER A 28 -7.43 -4.97 5.35
CA SER A 28 -7.92 -6.31 5.10
C SER A 28 -6.75 -7.29 4.97
N TYR A 29 -6.91 -8.48 5.56
CA TYR A 29 -5.91 -9.55 5.52
C TYR A 29 -6.50 -10.77 4.80
N PRO A 30 -6.58 -10.74 3.46
CA PRO A 30 -7.06 -11.87 2.68
C PRO A 30 -6.24 -13.14 2.99
N SER A 31 -6.94 -14.28 3.11
CA SER A 31 -6.30 -15.59 3.26
C SER A 31 -5.62 -16.08 1.98
N TYR A 32 -5.99 -15.51 0.82
CA TYR A 32 -5.42 -15.82 -0.48
C TYR A 32 -5.53 -14.61 -1.42
N PHE A 33 -4.50 -14.37 -2.22
CA PHE A 33 -4.54 -13.47 -3.38
C PHE A 33 -3.45 -13.86 -4.39
N ASP A 34 -3.67 -13.52 -5.66
CA ASP A 34 -2.70 -13.76 -6.73
C ASP A 34 -1.49 -12.83 -6.58
N ILE A 35 -0.30 -13.40 -6.74
CA ILE A 35 0.97 -12.67 -6.59
C ILE A 35 1.98 -13.12 -7.65
N ASP A 36 2.72 -12.16 -8.20
CA ASP A 36 3.81 -12.46 -9.12
C ASP A 36 4.93 -13.23 -8.40
N ASN A 37 5.28 -14.41 -8.94
CA ASN A 37 6.38 -15.23 -8.45
C ASN A 37 7.71 -14.47 -8.40
N LYS A 38 7.96 -13.52 -9.31
CA LYS A 38 9.15 -12.67 -9.28
C LYS A 38 9.17 -11.77 -8.04
N PHE A 39 8.02 -11.24 -7.65
CA PHE A 39 7.90 -10.43 -6.44
C PHE A 39 8.11 -11.30 -5.20
N LEU A 40 7.51 -12.50 -5.15
CA LEU A 40 7.77 -13.48 -4.08
C LEU A 40 9.25 -13.83 -3.96
N ASP A 41 9.92 -14.09 -5.08
CA ASP A 41 11.34 -14.42 -5.14
C ASP A 41 12.24 -13.27 -4.68
N LYS A 42 11.78 -12.02 -4.81
CA LYS A 42 12.47 -10.86 -4.26
C LYS A 42 12.29 -10.79 -2.75
N ILE A 43 11.05 -10.82 -2.26
CA ILE A 43 10.77 -10.58 -0.83
C ILE A 43 11.19 -11.75 0.06
N LYS A 44 11.34 -12.98 -0.48
CA LYS A 44 11.81 -14.14 0.32
C LYS A 44 13.17 -13.88 0.98
N ASN A 45 14.00 -13.04 0.37
CA ASN A 45 15.34 -12.69 0.83
C ASN A 45 15.37 -11.53 1.83
N PHE A 46 14.21 -10.95 2.19
CA PHE A 46 14.17 -9.89 3.18
C PHE A 46 14.63 -10.41 4.55
N PRO A 47 15.42 -9.63 5.30
CA PRO A 47 16.06 -10.10 6.53
C PRO A 47 15.08 -10.25 7.70
N ASP A 48 13.88 -9.68 7.58
CA ASP A 48 12.92 -9.56 8.67
C ASP A 48 11.53 -10.04 8.23
N PRO A 49 10.85 -10.90 9.01
CA PRO A 49 9.52 -11.38 8.67
C PRO A 49 8.46 -10.27 8.64
N ILE A 50 8.61 -9.20 9.42
CA ILE A 50 7.70 -8.04 9.39
C ILE A 50 7.85 -7.31 8.05
N LEU A 51 9.07 -7.18 7.53
CA LEU A 51 9.29 -6.57 6.21
C LEU A 51 8.69 -7.42 5.09
N LYS A 52 8.80 -8.76 5.19
CA LYS A 52 8.14 -9.68 4.23
C LYS A 52 6.63 -9.47 4.24
N TYR A 53 6.04 -9.39 5.43
CA TYR A 53 4.62 -9.15 5.62
C TYR A 53 4.20 -7.81 5.01
N VAL A 54 4.88 -6.72 5.36
CA VAL A 54 4.58 -5.38 4.81
C VAL A 54 4.69 -5.39 3.28
N ALA A 55 5.74 -5.98 2.71
CA ALA A 55 5.90 -6.04 1.26
C ALA A 55 4.80 -6.85 0.57
N LEU A 56 4.42 -7.98 1.16
CA LEU A 56 3.34 -8.85 0.67
C LEU A 56 2.00 -8.12 0.63
N TYR A 57 1.64 -7.43 1.71
CA TYR A 57 0.38 -6.67 1.76
C TYR A 57 0.44 -5.36 1.00
N PHE A 58 1.63 -4.75 0.85
CA PHE A 58 1.80 -3.61 -0.05
C PHE A 58 1.49 -4.00 -1.51
N TYR A 59 2.01 -5.15 -1.97
CA TYR A 59 1.70 -5.69 -3.29
C TYR A 59 0.19 -5.92 -3.48
N TYR A 60 -0.46 -6.57 -2.50
CA TYR A 60 -1.90 -6.79 -2.53
C TYR A 60 -2.66 -5.46 -2.59
N ASN A 61 -2.39 -4.55 -1.65
CA ASN A 61 -3.07 -3.26 -1.52
C ASN A 61 -2.93 -2.42 -2.80
N TYR A 62 -1.74 -2.37 -3.39
CA TYR A 62 -1.52 -1.72 -4.68
C TYR A 62 -2.33 -2.40 -5.79
N SER A 63 -2.29 -3.74 -5.87
CA SER A 63 -2.95 -4.50 -6.92
C SER A 63 -4.47 -4.33 -6.94
N VAL A 64 -5.11 -4.24 -5.76
CA VAL A 64 -6.56 -4.06 -5.65
C VAL A 64 -7.01 -2.61 -5.77
N ALA A 65 -6.13 -1.64 -5.50
CA ALA A 65 -6.48 -0.22 -5.54
C ALA A 65 -6.01 0.52 -6.79
N LYS A 66 -5.11 -0.05 -7.59
CA LYS A 66 -4.51 0.60 -8.77
C LYS A 66 -5.52 1.16 -9.77
N GLU A 67 -6.70 0.57 -9.88
CA GLU A 67 -7.76 1.05 -10.78
C GLU A 67 -8.36 2.39 -10.32
N TYR A 68 -8.20 2.74 -9.05
CA TYR A 68 -8.68 3.98 -8.45
C TYR A 68 -7.62 5.08 -8.38
N PHE A 69 -6.37 4.79 -8.77
CA PHE A 69 -5.30 5.79 -8.79
C PHE A 69 -5.45 6.70 -10.02
N ASP A 70 -5.59 8.00 -9.77
CA ASP A 70 -5.57 9.03 -10.79
C ASP A 70 -4.16 9.65 -10.90
N PRO A 71 -3.42 9.39 -12.00
CA PRO A 71 -2.07 9.90 -12.19
C PRO A 71 -2.02 11.43 -12.31
N ASN A 72 -3.16 12.09 -12.60
CA ASN A 72 -3.25 13.54 -12.69
C ASN A 72 -3.46 14.20 -11.32
N LEU A 73 -3.79 13.42 -10.29
CA LEU A 73 -4.11 13.89 -8.95
C LEU A 73 -3.06 13.44 -7.94
N ARG A 74 -1.77 13.77 -8.18
CA ARG A 74 -0.63 13.43 -7.29
C ARG A 74 -0.98 13.30 -5.79
N ASN A 75 -1.36 14.42 -5.16
CA ASN A 75 -1.66 14.48 -3.72
C ASN A 75 -3.17 14.43 -3.42
N ASN A 76 -4.00 14.52 -4.45
CA ASN A 76 -5.46 14.57 -4.32
C ASN A 76 -6.10 13.20 -4.61
N ASP A 77 -5.31 12.21 -5.02
CA ASP A 77 -5.74 10.84 -5.19
C ASP A 77 -5.95 10.19 -3.82
N LEU A 78 -7.23 10.03 -3.47
CA LEU A 78 -7.62 9.55 -2.15
C LEU A 78 -7.14 8.11 -1.91
N ALA A 79 -7.12 7.27 -2.94
CA ALA A 79 -6.71 5.88 -2.85
C ALA A 79 -5.20 5.77 -2.53
N CYS A 80 -4.36 6.47 -3.28
CA CYS A 80 -2.92 6.58 -3.09
C CYS A 80 -2.57 7.24 -1.75
N HIS A 81 -3.26 8.33 -1.39
CA HIS A 81 -3.07 8.98 -0.09
C HIS A 81 -3.32 8.02 1.07
N ASN A 82 -4.39 7.22 1.03
CA ASN A 82 -4.66 6.24 2.08
C ASN A 82 -3.67 5.06 2.07
N LEU A 83 -3.13 4.66 0.91
CA LEU A 83 -2.10 3.64 0.83
C LEU A 83 -0.78 4.12 1.44
N ASN A 84 -0.39 5.37 1.14
CA ASN A 84 0.79 6.00 1.75
C ASN A 84 0.62 6.12 3.27
N ARG A 85 -0.57 6.49 3.75
CA ARG A 85 -0.88 6.49 5.18
C ARG A 85 -0.72 5.10 5.81
N TRP A 86 -1.18 4.04 5.14
CA TRP A 86 -0.99 2.66 5.61
C TRP A 86 0.50 2.30 5.68
N LEU A 87 1.29 2.67 4.66
CA LEU A 87 2.75 2.47 4.66
C LEU A 87 3.43 3.23 5.81
N ASP A 88 3.07 4.50 6.03
CA ASP A 88 3.64 5.33 7.09
C ASP A 88 3.37 4.76 8.49
N GLN A 89 2.18 4.21 8.71
CA GLN A 89 1.84 3.51 9.96
C GLN A 89 2.73 2.28 10.17
N HIS A 90 2.89 1.44 9.15
CA HIS A 90 3.74 0.24 9.23
C HIS A 90 5.21 0.60 9.40
N ARG A 91 5.68 1.66 8.73
CA ARG A 91 7.01 2.24 8.92
C ARG A 91 7.21 2.68 10.36
N SER A 92 6.26 3.42 10.92
CA SER A 92 6.33 3.90 12.30
C SER A 92 6.39 2.73 13.30
N PHE A 93 5.57 1.68 13.12
CA PHE A 93 5.64 0.50 13.98
C PHE A 93 6.96 -0.25 13.87
N PHE A 94 7.42 -0.51 12.64
CA PHE A 94 8.65 -1.27 12.42
C PHE A 94 9.90 -0.54 12.92
N THR A 95 9.96 0.79 12.73
CA THR A 95 11.13 1.61 13.05
C THR A 95 11.10 2.21 14.46
N HIS A 96 10.06 1.93 15.24
CA HIS A 96 9.77 2.62 16.50
C HIS A 96 9.76 4.15 16.32
N SER A 97 8.98 4.61 15.33
CA SER A 97 8.93 6.01 14.89
C SER A 97 10.33 6.56 14.61
N GLU A 98 11.09 5.82 13.79
CA GLU A 98 12.47 6.10 13.36
C GLU A 98 13.54 6.07 14.46
N LYS A 99 13.19 5.85 15.72
CA LYS A 99 14.16 5.78 16.84
C LYS A 99 15.07 4.55 16.75
N CYS A 100 14.66 3.50 16.03
CA CYS A 100 15.50 2.34 15.78
C CYS A 100 16.20 2.49 14.42
N GLU A 101 17.44 2.99 14.44
CA GLU A 101 18.22 3.26 13.23
C GLU A 101 18.40 2.03 12.33
N ASN A 102 18.68 0.87 12.92
CA ASN A 102 18.82 -0.39 12.18
C ASN A 102 17.54 -0.73 11.39
N ASN A 103 16.36 -0.58 12.00
CA ASN A 103 15.09 -0.85 11.33
C ASN A 103 14.76 0.23 10.31
N THR A 104 15.08 1.49 10.58
CA THR A 104 14.96 2.58 9.60
C THR A 104 15.80 2.29 8.35
N ASN A 105 17.05 1.83 8.51
CA ASN A 105 17.91 1.47 7.39
C ASN A 105 17.39 0.26 6.62
N ARG A 106 16.87 -0.76 7.32
CA ARG A 106 16.24 -1.92 6.67
C ARG A 106 14.97 -1.54 5.89
N TRP A 107 14.14 -0.64 6.43
CA TRP A 107 12.97 -0.14 5.71
C TRP A 107 13.37 0.55 4.39
N LYS A 108 14.34 1.47 4.46
CA LYS A 108 14.89 2.19 3.30
C LYS A 108 15.50 1.24 2.27
N ALA A 109 16.19 0.19 2.72
CA ALA A 109 16.86 -0.76 1.83
C ALA A 109 15.89 -1.74 1.13
N HIS A 110 14.74 -2.04 1.74
CA HIS A 110 13.88 -3.14 1.28
C HIS A 110 12.48 -2.72 0.85
N ILE A 111 11.85 -1.78 1.56
CA ILE A 111 10.46 -1.36 1.28
C ILE A 111 10.41 -0.19 0.30
N GLU A 112 11.22 0.85 0.51
CA GLU A 112 11.25 2.04 -0.38
C GLU A 112 11.52 1.70 -1.87
N PRO A 113 12.41 0.76 -2.21
CA PRO A 113 12.64 0.39 -3.60
C PRO A 113 11.43 -0.25 -4.29
N LEU A 114 10.46 -0.80 -3.54
CA LEU A 114 9.27 -1.44 -4.12
C LEU A 114 8.41 -0.44 -4.91
N TRP A 115 8.55 0.86 -4.67
CA TRP A 115 7.68 1.89 -5.22
C TRP A 115 8.11 2.29 -6.63
N ASN A 116 9.38 2.01 -6.97
CA ASN A 116 9.96 2.28 -8.29
C ASN A 116 9.73 1.12 -9.28
N GLU A 117 9.15 0.02 -8.81
CA GLU A 117 8.99 -1.23 -9.57
C GLU A 117 7.53 -1.55 -9.89
N ASN A 118 6.58 -0.73 -9.41
CA ASN A 118 5.13 -0.92 -9.52
C ASN A 118 4.45 0.18 -10.34
#